data_AF-A0A4U3A378-F1
#
_entry.id   AF-A0A4U3A378-F1
#
_cell.length_a   1.000
_cell.length_b   1.000
_cell.length_c   1.000
_cell.angle_alpha   90.00
_cell.angle_beta   90.00
_cell.angle_gamma   90.00
#
_symmetry.space_group_name_H-M   'P 1'
#
loop_
_entity.id
_entity.type
_entity.pdbx_description
1 polymer ?
#
loop_
_entity_poly.entity_id
_entity_poly.type
_entity_poly.pdbx_seq_one_letter_code
_entity_poly.pdbx_strand_id
1 'polypeptide(L)'
;QSQLAFNNINVVSTNDMLNKNNKALYIEGIDGLKTGFTDSAGYCFTGTAKQGDTRIITVVMGTKGKTKRFTETNKLMSYAFGLVN
;
A
#
# COMPACT_ATOMS: atom_id res chain seq x y z
N GLN A 1 1.03 -8.00 8.48
CA GLN A 1 1.51 -6.61 8.45
C GLN A 1 2.86 -6.59 9.13
N SER A 2 3.85 -5.90 8.58
CA SER A 2 5.19 -5.84 9.19
C SER A 2 5.13 -5.15 10.55
N GLN A 3 5.72 -5.79 11.56
CA GLN A 3 5.84 -5.27 12.92
C GLN A 3 7.31 -5.27 13.33
N LEU A 4 7.75 -4.20 13.97
CA LEU A 4 9.07 -4.11 14.59
C LEU A 4 8.88 -4.08 16.10
N ALA A 5 9.55 -4.97 16.82
CA ALA A 5 9.58 -4.97 18.28
C ALA A 5 10.88 -4.28 18.73
N PHE A 6 10.75 -3.23 19.53
CA PHE A 6 11.90 -2.56 20.15
C PHE A 6 11.54 -2.18 21.59
N ASN A 7 12.35 -2.60 22.56
CA ASN A 7 12.14 -2.34 23.99
C ASN A 7 10.69 -2.62 24.47
N ASN A 8 10.15 -3.80 24.12
CA ASN A 8 8.77 -4.23 24.38
C ASN A 8 7.66 -3.37 23.73
N ILE A 9 8.00 -2.48 22.78
CA ILE A 9 7.04 -1.72 21.98
C ILE A 9 6.90 -2.38 20.61
N ASN A 10 5.68 -2.74 20.24
CA ASN A 10 5.34 -3.21 18.92
C ASN A 10 4.95 -2.02 18.03
N VAL A 11 5.77 -1.72 17.03
CA VAL A 11 5.49 -0.69 16.03
C VAL A 11 4.94 -1.36 14.79
N VAL A 12 3.71 -1.00 14.41
CA VAL A 12 3.04 -1.52 13.22
C VAL A 12 3.24 -0.58 12.04
N SER A 13 3.58 -1.13 10.88
CA SER A 13 3.70 -0.33 9.65
C SER A 13 2.38 0.38 9.31
N THR A 14 2.47 1.65 8.91
CA THR A 14 1.30 2.42 8.45
C THR A 14 0.84 2.04 7.04
N ASN A 15 1.55 1.13 6.36
CA ASN A 15 1.17 0.55 5.08
C ASN A 15 0.27 -0.68 5.33
N ASP A 16 -1.04 -0.48 5.18
CA ASP A 16 -2.03 -1.53 5.43
C ASP A 16 -2.05 -2.61 4.33
N MET A 17 -1.45 -2.35 3.16
CA MET A 17 -1.35 -3.34 2.07
C MET A 17 -0.36 -4.47 2.39
N LEU A 18 0.55 -4.29 3.37
CA LEU A 18 1.45 -5.36 3.84
C LEU A 18 0.74 -6.40 4.72
N ASN A 19 -0.56 -6.22 4.98
CA ASN A 19 -1.35 -7.20 5.69
C ASN A 19 -1.98 -8.22 4.74
N LYS A 20 -1.34 -9.41 4.61
CA LYS A 20 -1.84 -10.55 3.81
C LYS A 20 -3.27 -11.00 4.18
N ASN A 21 -3.71 -10.70 5.41
CA ASN A 21 -5.06 -11.03 5.90
C ASN A 21 -6.10 -10.00 5.46
N ASN A 22 -5.70 -8.80 5.05
CA ASN A 22 -6.59 -7.79 4.51
C ASN A 22 -6.78 -8.00 3.00
N LYS A 23 -7.65 -8.95 2.63
CA LYS A 23 -7.90 -9.33 1.23
C LYS A 23 -8.46 -8.20 0.36
N ALA A 24 -9.08 -7.18 0.97
CA ALA A 24 -9.59 -6.03 0.23
C ALA A 24 -8.48 -5.07 -0.26
N LEU A 25 -7.28 -5.13 0.34
CA LEU A 25 -6.17 -4.23 0.00
C LEU A 25 -4.92 -4.96 -0.49
N TYR A 26 -4.67 -6.18 -0.01
CA TYR A 26 -3.48 -6.94 -0.35
C TYR A 26 -3.41 -7.27 -1.85
N ILE A 27 -2.21 -7.11 -2.43
CA ILE A 27 -1.87 -7.56 -3.78
C ILE A 27 -0.66 -8.49 -3.68
N GLU A 28 -0.67 -9.57 -4.47
CA GLU A 28 0.45 -10.50 -4.47
C GLU A 28 1.75 -9.81 -4.89
N GLY A 29 2.83 -10.06 -4.16
CA GLY A 29 4.13 -9.44 -4.39
C GLY A 29 4.27 -8.01 -3.86
N ILE A 30 3.26 -7.44 -3.18
CA ILE A 30 3.40 -6.13 -2.51
C ILE A 30 4.49 -6.19 -1.43
N ASP A 31 5.47 -5.29 -1.54
CA ASP A 31 6.62 -5.24 -0.63
C ASP A 31 6.86 -3.84 -0.05
N GLY A 32 6.08 -2.82 -0.45
CA GLY A 32 6.28 -1.46 0.03
C GLY A 32 5.29 -0.41 -0.50
N LEU A 33 5.54 0.88 -0.32
CA LEU A 33 6.76 1.44 0.30
C LEU A 33 6.46 2.47 1.39
N LYS A 34 5.86 3.61 1.04
CA LYS A 34 5.78 4.75 1.97
C LYS A 34 4.45 5.49 1.90
N THR A 35 3.95 5.82 3.08
CA THR A 35 2.77 6.64 3.33
C THR A 35 3.17 8.09 3.58
N GLY A 36 2.32 9.03 3.19
CA GLY A 36 2.46 10.46 3.50
C GLY A 36 1.11 11.06 3.87
N PHE A 37 1.11 12.03 4.80
CA PHE A 37 -0.07 12.79 5.17
C PHE A 37 0.33 14.14 5.77
N THR A 38 -0.34 15.19 5.29
CA THR A 38 -0.49 16.49 5.95
C THR A 38 -1.92 16.97 5.68
N ASP A 39 -2.42 17.93 6.46
CA ASP A 39 -3.76 18.50 6.24
C ASP A 39 -3.89 19.12 4.85
N SER A 40 -2.81 19.71 4.32
CA SER A 40 -2.79 20.32 2.98
C SER A 40 -2.62 19.31 1.84
N ALA A 41 -1.87 18.22 2.04
CA ALA A 41 -1.57 17.24 1.00
C ALA A 41 -2.59 16.10 0.91
N GLY A 42 -3.42 15.91 1.94
CA GLY A 42 -4.29 14.74 2.07
C GLY A 42 -3.49 13.45 2.26
N TYR A 43 -4.15 12.30 2.05
CA TYR A 43 -3.53 10.99 2.25
C TYR A 43 -2.86 10.49 0.96
N CYS A 44 -1.54 10.36 1.01
CA CYS A 44 -0.69 9.93 -0.10
C CYS A 44 -0.06 8.56 0.18
N PHE A 45 0.23 7.81 -0.89
CA PHE A 45 0.92 6.53 -0.82
C PHE A 45 1.71 6.22 -2.09
N THR A 46 2.94 5.73 -1.91
CA THR A 46 3.72 5.09 -2.96
C THR A 46 3.78 3.59 -2.67
N GLY A 47 3.18 2.80 -3.56
CA GLY A 47 3.13 1.35 -3.48
C GLY A 47 4.15 0.71 -4.42
N THR A 48 4.71 -0.43 -4.03
CA THR A 48 5.46 -1.27 -4.97
C THR A 48 5.18 -2.76 -4.77
N ALA A 49 5.10 -3.47 -5.89
CA ALA A 49 4.88 -4.90 -5.94
C ALA A 49 5.67 -5.52 -7.10
N LYS A 50 6.18 -6.74 -6.89
CA LYS A 50 6.87 -7.52 -7.93
C LYS A 50 6.20 -8.89 -8.10
N GLN A 51 5.84 -9.23 -9.33
CA GLN A 51 5.32 -10.53 -9.73
C GLN A 51 6.16 -11.05 -10.91
N GLY A 52 6.85 -12.19 -10.73
CA GLY A 52 7.84 -12.67 -11.70
C GLY A 52 8.94 -11.62 -11.95
N ASP A 53 9.20 -11.30 -13.21
CA ASP A 53 10.18 -10.27 -13.60
C ASP A 53 9.61 -8.85 -13.68
N THR A 54 8.30 -8.69 -13.47
CA THR A 54 7.62 -7.39 -13.57
C THR A 54 7.51 -6.73 -12.20
N ARG A 55 8.01 -5.49 -12.07
CA ARG A 55 7.78 -4.62 -10.92
C ARG A 55 6.88 -3.45 -11.31
N ILE A 56 5.82 -3.25 -10.54
CA ILE A 56 4.93 -2.10 -10.64
C ILE A 56 5.18 -1.16 -9.46
N ILE A 57 5.20 0.14 -9.75
CA ILE A 57 5.26 1.22 -8.76
C ILE A 57 4.06 2.12 -9.03
N THR A 58 3.29 2.43 -7.99
CA THR A 58 2.19 3.38 -8.07
C THR A 58 2.42 4.56 -7.14
N VAL A 59 1.94 5.73 -7.54
CA VAL A 59 1.96 6.94 -6.72
C VAL A 59 0.55 7.51 -6.69
N VAL A 60 -0.08 7.49 -5.52
CA VAL A 60 -1.42 8.05 -5.27
C VAL A 60 -1.28 9.23 -4.32
N MET A 61 -1.83 10.37 -4.71
CA MET A 61 -1.72 11.65 -3.97
C MET A 61 -3.12 12.18 -3.63
N GLY A 62 -3.25 12.91 -2.52
CA GLY A 62 -4.42 13.77 -2.27
C GLY A 62 -5.73 13.06 -1.95
N THR A 63 -5.71 11.80 -1.51
CA THR A 63 -6.98 11.11 -1.16
C THR A 63 -7.58 11.68 0.13
N LYS A 64 -8.92 11.76 0.19
CA LYS A 64 -9.66 12.29 1.36
C LYS A 64 -9.80 11.30 2.52
N GLY A 65 -9.10 10.16 2.50
CA GLY A 65 -9.21 9.16 3.57
C GLY A 65 -8.03 8.22 3.63
N LYS A 66 -7.63 7.85 4.85
CA LYS A 66 -6.47 6.98 5.13
C LYS A 66 -6.49 5.68 4.34
N THR A 67 -7.64 5.01 4.28
CA THR A 67 -7.79 3.75 3.53
C THR A 67 -7.88 3.97 2.02
N LYS A 68 -8.43 5.11 1.57
CA LYS A 68 -8.65 5.38 0.15
C LYS A 68 -7.35 5.38 -0.65
N ARG A 69 -6.24 5.89 -0.11
CA ARG A 69 -4.92 5.81 -0.77
C ARG A 69 -4.52 4.38 -1.15
N PHE A 70 -4.89 3.40 -0.34
CA PHE A 70 -4.60 1.99 -0.57
C PHE A 70 -5.61 1.36 -1.53
N THR A 71 -6.89 1.72 -1.42
CA THR A 71 -7.93 1.27 -2.37
C THR A 71 -7.62 1.75 -3.79
N GLU A 72 -7.26 3.01 -3.98
CA GLU A 72 -6.91 3.53 -5.31
C GLU A 72 -5.58 2.94 -5.81
N THR A 73 -4.61 2.71 -4.93
CA THR A 73 -3.37 2.00 -5.29
C THR A 73 -3.65 0.56 -5.72
N ASN A 74 -4.54 -0.14 -5.02
CA ASN A 74 -4.94 -1.49 -5.37
C ASN A 74 -5.59 -1.53 -6.77
N LYS A 75 -6.48 -0.59 -7.09
CA LYS A 75 -7.06 -0.47 -8.44
C LYS A 75 -5.99 -0.27 -9.51
N LEU A 76 -5.07 0.69 -9.31
CA LEU A 76 -4.00 0.98 -10.28
C LEU A 76 -3.07 -0.23 -10.49
N MET A 77 -2.65 -0.88 -9.41
CA MET A 77 -1.82 -2.07 -9.48
C MET A 77 -2.55 -3.24 -10.12
N SER A 78 -3.82 -3.46 -9.77
CA SER A 78 -4.62 -4.53 -10.35
C SER A 78 -4.82 -4.33 -11.85
N TYR A 79 -5.06 -3.09 -12.29
CA TYR A 79 -5.08 -2.75 -13.72
C TYR A 79 -3.73 -3.03 -14.39
N ALA A 80 -2.61 -2.58 -13.79
CA ALA A 80 -1.28 -2.76 -14.36
C ALA A 80 -0.84 -4.23 -14.45
N PHE A 81 -1.27 -5.08 -13.51
CA PHE A 81 -1.02 -6.53 -13.54
C PHE A 81 -2.08 -7.31 -14.33
N GLY A 82 -3.13 -6.67 -14.85
CA GLY A 82 -4.21 -7.36 -15.57
C GLY A 82 -5.08 -8.26 -14.69
N LEU A 83 -5.26 -7.92 -13.42
CA LEU A 83 -6.06 -8.67 -12.44
C LEU A 83 -7.56 -8.31 -12.48
N VAL A 84 -7.94 -7.30 -13.27
CA VAL A 84 -9.32 -6.84 -13.43
C VAL A 84 -9.67 -6.95 -14.92
N ASN A 85 -10.77 -7.66 -15.22
CA ASN A 85 -11.41 -7.66 -16.53
C ASN A 85 -12.62 -6.72 -16.51
#